data_AF-A0A1J6K4K9-F1
#
_entry.id   AF-A0A1J6K4K9-F1
#
_cell.length_a   1.000
_cell.length_b   1.000
_cell.length_c   1.000
_cell.angle_alpha   90.00
_cell.angle_beta   90.00
_cell.angle_gamma   90.00
#
_symmetry.space_group_name_H-M   'P 1'
#
loop_
_entity.id
_entity.type
_entity.pdbx_description
1 polymer ?
#
loop_
_entity_poly.entity_id
_entity_poly.type
_entity_poly.pdbx_seq_one_letter_code
_entity_poly.pdbx_strand_id
1 'polypeptide(L)'
;KLYPLKVETDATQVIVYINNGYITYDSIINTCMWSISRMGMIVTQHNFRQDNEVAHLLAKHATMLSSIIKLCRLVIPPPYVMTRMLVDKVEDVYVKSVSINSCRHLVKLGNQHAVHGLSSLCNGPQDHNYCS
;
A
#
# COMPACT_ATOMS: atom_id res chain seq x y z
N LYS A 1 -7.70 -2.09 23.69
CA LYS A 1 -8.16 -1.36 22.48
C LYS A 1 -7.26 -1.82 21.34
N LEU A 2 -7.79 -2.56 20.35
CA LEU A 2 -7.00 -2.99 19.20
C LEU A 2 -6.85 -1.80 18.25
N TYR A 3 -5.65 -1.53 17.78
CA TYR A 3 -5.42 -0.54 16.73
C TYR A 3 -6.04 -1.04 15.42
N PRO A 4 -6.59 -0.14 14.58
CA PRO A 4 -7.06 -0.54 13.25
C PRO A 4 -5.92 -1.20 12.48
N LEU A 5 -6.20 -2.35 11.86
CA LEU A 5 -5.24 -2.99 10.97
C LEU A 5 -5.13 -2.12 9.71
N LYS A 6 -3.92 -1.64 9.42
CA LYS A 6 -3.62 -0.92 8.19
C LYS A 6 -3.07 -1.89 7.16
N VAL A 7 -3.62 -1.85 5.96
CA VAL A 7 -3.14 -2.61 4.81
C VAL A 7 -2.70 -1.62 3.76
N GLU A 8 -1.44 -1.69 3.38
CA GLU A 8 -0.85 -0.82 2.36
C GLU A 8 -0.61 -1.59 1.08
N THR A 9 -0.86 -0.93 -0.06
CA THR A 9 -0.62 -1.52 -1.37
C THR A 9 -0.37 -0.45 -2.42
N ASP A 10 0.44 -0.76 -3.43
CA ASP A 10 0.63 0.08 -4.62
C ASP A 10 -0.43 -0.19 -5.71
N ALA A 11 -1.27 -1.21 -5.53
CA ALA A 11 -2.29 -1.59 -6.49
C ALA A 11 -3.57 -0.75 -6.31
N THR A 12 -3.65 0.39 -7.00
CA THR A 12 -4.82 1.29 -6.97
C THR A 12 -6.13 0.57 -7.31
N GLN A 13 -6.12 -0.33 -8.30
CA GLN A 13 -7.31 -1.11 -8.69
C GLN A 13 -7.82 -2.01 -7.57
N VAL A 14 -6.91 -2.62 -6.79
CA VAL A 14 -7.30 -3.50 -5.67
C VAL A 14 -8.02 -2.70 -4.60
N ILE A 15 -7.57 -1.47 -4.30
CA ILE A 15 -8.25 -0.56 -3.37
C ILE A 15 -9.66 -0.24 -3.88
N VAL A 16 -9.79 0.06 -5.18
CA VAL A 16 -11.09 0.33 -5.80
C VAL A 16 -12.02 -0.88 -5.70
N TYR A 17 -11.53 -2.10 -5.99
CA TYR A 17 -12.35 -3.31 -5.93
C TYR A 17 -12.77 -3.65 -4.50
N ILE A 18 -11.91 -3.41 -3.51
CA ILE A 18 -12.25 -3.60 -2.10
C ILE A 18 -13.36 -2.62 -1.68
N ASN A 19 -13.27 -1.35 -2.09
CA ASN A 19 -14.20 -0.31 -1.66
C ASN A 19 -15.54 -0.35 -2.40
N ASN A 20 -15.53 -0.70 -3.69
CA ASN A 20 -16.69 -0.59 -4.58
C ASN A 20 -17.27 -1.95 -4.99
N GLY A 21 -16.58 -3.06 -4.67
CA GLY A 21 -16.89 -4.38 -5.19
C GLY A 21 -16.37 -4.61 -6.61
N TYR A 22 -16.24 -5.88 -7.00
CA TYR A 22 -15.92 -6.26 -8.38
C TYR A 22 -16.33 -7.71 -8.63
N ILE A 23 -17.39 -7.90 -9.41
CA ILE A 23 -18.11 -9.17 -9.61
C ILE A 23 -17.17 -10.37 -9.85
N THR A 24 -16.14 -10.21 -10.69
CA THR A 24 -15.19 -11.29 -11.00
C THR A 24 -14.39 -11.77 -9.79
N TYR A 25 -14.13 -10.87 -8.82
CA TYR A 25 -13.32 -11.14 -7.64
C TYR A 25 -14.12 -11.11 -6.33
N ASP A 26 -15.44 -10.94 -6.37
CA ASP A 26 -16.29 -10.82 -5.17
C ASP A 26 -16.06 -11.94 -4.16
N SER A 27 -15.90 -13.18 -4.62
CA SER A 27 -15.63 -14.33 -3.72
C SER A 27 -14.35 -14.13 -2.90
N ILE A 28 -13.27 -13.70 -3.56
CA ILE A 28 -11.97 -13.48 -2.90
C ILE A 28 -12.03 -12.22 -2.03
N ILE A 29 -12.58 -11.13 -2.56
CA ILE A 29 -12.72 -9.86 -1.85
C ILE A 29 -13.53 -10.05 -0.56
N ASN A 30 -14.70 -10.69 -0.64
CA ASN A 30 -15.55 -10.94 0.52
C ASN A 30 -14.87 -11.86 1.54
N THR A 31 -14.16 -12.90 1.09
CA THR A 31 -13.41 -13.80 2.00
C THR A 31 -12.29 -13.07 2.72
N CYS A 32 -11.53 -12.23 2.01
CA CYS A 32 -10.48 -11.39 2.59
C CYS A 32 -11.08 -10.40 3.58
N MET A 33 -12.08 -9.62 3.17
CA MET A 33 -12.70 -8.61 4.03
C MET A 33 -13.37 -9.20 5.25
N TRP A 34 -13.99 -10.38 5.14
CA TRP A 34 -14.54 -11.11 6.28
C TRP A 34 -13.44 -11.57 7.24
N SER A 35 -12.33 -12.10 6.72
CA SER A 35 -11.21 -12.55 7.56
C SER A 35 -10.55 -11.39 8.30
N ILE A 36 -10.41 -10.25 7.63
CA ILE A 36 -9.75 -9.08 8.18
C ILE A 36 -10.70 -8.30 9.11
N SER A 37 -12.01 -8.26 8.87
CA SER A 37 -12.98 -7.57 9.75
C SER A 37 -13.03 -8.18 11.15
N ARG A 38 -12.73 -9.47 11.26
CA ARG A 38 -12.55 -10.17 12.55
C ARG A 38 -11.33 -9.68 13.34
N MET A 39 -10.37 -9.02 12.70
CA MET A 39 -9.17 -8.46 13.32
C MET A 39 -9.32 -6.99 13.74
N GLY A 40 -10.39 -6.31 13.33
CA GLY A 40 -10.70 -4.92 13.72
C GLY A 40 -11.09 -4.04 12.54
N MET A 41 -11.07 -2.72 12.75
CA MET A 41 -11.28 -1.74 11.68
C MET A 41 -10.11 -1.79 10.69
N ILE A 42 -10.43 -1.85 9.40
CA ILE A 42 -9.46 -1.94 8.32
C ILE A 42 -9.33 -0.58 7.66
N VAL A 43 -8.10 -0.16 7.45
CA VAL A 43 -7.81 0.96 6.54
C VAL A 43 -6.91 0.41 5.44
N THR A 44 -7.50 0.19 4.26
CA THR A 44 -6.72 -0.08 3.05
C THR A 44 -6.32 1.25 2.44
N GLN A 45 -5.02 1.49 2.29
CA GLN A 45 -4.50 2.73 1.75
C GLN A 45 -3.44 2.49 0.69
N HIS A 46 -3.37 3.42 -0.25
CA HIS A 46 -2.33 3.40 -1.26
C HIS A 46 -0.99 3.78 -0.65
N ASN A 47 0.05 3.01 -0.97
CA ASN A 47 1.43 3.41 -0.79
C ASN A 47 2.18 3.34 -2.13
N PHE A 48 3.26 4.10 -2.29
CA PHE A 48 4.03 4.06 -3.54
C PHE A 48 4.73 2.71 -3.69
N ARG A 49 4.95 2.28 -4.93
CA ARG A 49 5.58 0.99 -5.24
C ARG A 49 6.91 0.78 -4.54
N GLN A 50 7.74 1.81 -4.44
CA GLN A 50 9.02 1.76 -3.76
C GLN A 50 8.85 1.38 -2.28
N ASP A 51 7.79 1.85 -1.65
CA ASP A 51 7.51 1.65 -0.23
C ASP A 51 6.80 0.28 -0.02
N ASN A 52 6.33 -0.35 -1.11
CA ASN A 52 5.79 -1.72 -1.13
C ASN A 52 6.80 -2.78 -1.64
N GLU A 53 8.10 -2.45 -1.68
CA GLU A 53 9.12 -3.31 -2.31
C GLU A 53 9.32 -4.64 -1.56
N VAL A 54 9.15 -4.67 -0.24
CA VAL A 54 9.21 -5.93 0.53
C VAL A 54 8.15 -6.93 0.06
N ALA A 55 6.91 -6.46 -0.13
CA ALA A 55 5.82 -7.30 -0.65
C ALA A 55 6.10 -7.73 -2.10
N HIS A 56 6.66 -6.82 -2.92
CA HIS A 56 7.06 -7.13 -4.29
C HIS A 56 8.10 -8.27 -4.34
N LEU A 57 9.15 -8.20 -3.53
CA LEU A 57 10.19 -9.23 -3.47
C LEU A 57 9.66 -10.59 -3.01
N LEU A 58 8.77 -10.60 -2.00
CA LEU A 58 8.09 -11.82 -1.55
C LEU A 58 7.23 -12.43 -2.65
N ALA A 59 6.42 -11.62 -3.34
CA ALA A 59 5.58 -12.08 -4.45
C ALA A 59 6.42 -12.61 -5.61
N LYS A 60 7.50 -11.89 -5.99
CA LYS A 60 8.43 -12.31 -7.04
C LYS A 60 9.08 -13.64 -6.71
N HIS A 61 9.57 -13.82 -5.48
CA HIS A 61 10.13 -15.10 -5.06
C HIS A 61 9.09 -16.22 -5.11
N ALA A 62 7.83 -15.96 -4.71
CA ALA A 62 6.76 -16.94 -4.78
C ALA A 62 6.48 -17.42 -6.21
N THR A 63 6.58 -16.54 -7.22
CA THR A 63 6.42 -16.91 -8.64
C THR A 63 7.51 -17.85 -9.17
N MET A 64 8.67 -17.90 -8.51
CA MET A 64 9.79 -18.77 -8.90
C MET A 64 9.67 -20.19 -8.32
N LEU A 65 8.74 -20.43 -7.39
CA LEU A 65 8.54 -21.74 -6.78
C LEU A 65 7.66 -22.60 -7.70
N SER A 66 8.24 -23.67 -8.25
CA SER A 66 7.65 -24.44 -9.36
C SER A 66 6.49 -25.37 -8.97
N SER A 67 6.21 -25.60 -7.68
CA SER A 67 5.04 -26.38 -7.28
C SER A 67 4.75 -26.30 -5.78
N ILE A 68 3.44 -26.31 -5.48
CA ILE A 68 2.77 -26.31 -4.17
C ILE A 68 2.65 -24.93 -3.51
N ILE A 69 1.51 -24.29 -3.76
CA ILE A 69 0.96 -23.14 -3.02
C ILE A 69 0.59 -23.64 -1.62
N LYS A 70 1.57 -23.86 -0.75
CA LYS A 70 1.32 -23.98 0.68
C LYS A 70 1.41 -22.58 1.26
N LEU A 71 0.38 -22.16 2.00
CA LEU A 71 0.42 -20.92 2.77
C LEU A 71 1.62 -21.00 3.74
N CYS A 72 2.64 -20.20 3.47
CA CYS A 72 3.86 -20.16 4.28
C CYS A 72 3.82 -18.95 5.22
N ARG A 73 3.77 -19.21 6.53
CA ARG A 73 3.94 -18.17 7.54
C ARG A 73 5.43 -18.04 7.87
N LEU A 74 6.03 -16.93 7.47
CA LEU A 74 7.42 -16.62 7.75
C LEU A 74 7.51 -15.97 9.13
N VAL A 75 8.13 -16.67 10.08
CA VAL A 75 8.38 -16.14 11.45
C VAL A 75 9.57 -15.18 11.45
N ILE A 76 10.50 -15.37 10.51
CA ILE A 76 11.69 -14.54 10.31
C ILE A 76 11.70 -14.09 8.85
N PRO A 77 12.02 -12.81 8.56
CA PRO A 77 12.13 -12.32 7.19
C PRO A 77 13.22 -13.09 6.43
N PRO A 78 12.94 -13.57 5.21
CA PRO A 78 13.96 -14.20 4.38
C PRO A 78 15.12 -13.25 4.07
N PRO A 79 16.36 -13.76 3.88
CA PRO A 79 17.52 -12.92 3.61
C PRO A 79 17.34 -11.97 2.41
N TYR A 80 16.62 -12.42 1.38
CA TYR A 80 16.40 -11.65 0.15
C TYR A 80 15.46 -10.43 0.32
N VAL A 81 14.76 -10.29 1.46
CA VAL A 81 13.97 -9.08 1.78
C VAL A 81 14.55 -8.27 2.94
N MET A 82 15.52 -8.82 3.66
CA MET A 82 16.00 -8.25 4.92
C MET A 82 16.58 -6.85 4.74
N THR A 83 17.38 -6.62 3.70
CA THR A 83 17.93 -5.27 3.40
C THR A 83 16.83 -4.25 3.19
N ARG A 84 15.82 -4.57 2.36
CA ARG A 84 14.74 -3.62 2.08
C ARG A 84 13.86 -3.38 3.30
N MET A 85 13.58 -4.41 4.07
CA MET A 85 12.83 -4.32 5.33
C MET A 85 13.55 -3.46 6.38
N LEU A 86 14.89 -3.48 6.41
CA LEU A 86 15.67 -2.62 7.31
C LEU A 86 15.65 -1.16 6.85
N VAL A 87 15.71 -0.90 5.53
CA VAL A 87 15.56 0.46 4.99
C VAL A 87 14.16 1.00 5.28
N ASP A 88 13.13 0.17 5.17
CA ASP A 88 11.74 0.57 5.44
C ASP A 88 11.50 0.94 6.92
N LYS A 89 12.27 0.35 7.85
CA LYS A 89 12.25 0.73 9.27
C LYS A 89 12.88 2.09 9.56
N VAL A 90 13.80 2.54 8.70
CA VAL A 90 14.41 3.85 8.84
C VAL A 90 13.47 4.81 8.14
N GLU A 91 12.78 5.67 8.90
CA GLU A 91 11.90 6.71 8.36
C GLU A 91 12.73 7.71 7.55
N ASP A 92 13.03 7.36 6.30
CA ASP A 92 13.78 8.20 5.39
C ASP A 92 12.78 8.97 4.52
N VAL A 93 12.83 10.30 4.59
CA VAL A 93 11.84 11.19 3.99
C VAL A 93 12.22 11.45 2.54
N TYR A 94 11.60 10.72 1.62
CA TYR A 94 11.75 10.96 0.18
C TYR A 94 10.62 11.86 -0.35
N VAL A 95 11.01 12.98 -0.97
CA VAL A 95 10.11 13.90 -1.68
C VAL A 95 9.78 13.32 -3.05
N LYS A 96 8.49 13.21 -3.39
CA LYS A 96 8.02 12.57 -4.64
C LYS A 96 7.18 13.55 -5.44
N SER A 97 7.79 14.14 -6.47
CA SER A 97 7.10 15.05 -7.39
C SER A 97 6.07 14.32 -8.25
N VAL A 98 4.78 14.62 -8.04
CA VAL A 98 3.67 14.07 -8.84
C VAL A 98 2.74 15.18 -9.32
N SER A 99 2.01 14.98 -10.42
CA SER A 99 1.03 15.98 -10.88
C SER A 99 -0.05 16.22 -9.82
N ILE A 100 -0.61 17.42 -9.75
CA ILE A 100 -1.66 17.73 -8.78
C ILE A 100 -2.90 16.83 -8.92
N ASN A 101 -3.25 16.43 -10.15
CA ASN A 101 -4.35 15.52 -10.41
C ASN A 101 -4.04 14.11 -9.87
N SER A 102 -2.82 13.63 -10.09
CA SER A 102 -2.34 12.38 -9.50
C SER A 102 -2.36 12.46 -7.97
N CYS A 103 -1.90 13.56 -7.38
CA CYS A 103 -1.89 13.72 -5.93
C CYS A 103 -3.30 13.69 -5.33
N ARG A 104 -4.25 14.44 -5.92
CA ARG A 104 -5.66 14.40 -5.50
C ARG A 104 -6.27 13.00 -5.63
N HIS A 105 -5.91 12.27 -6.69
CA HIS A 105 -6.35 10.89 -6.86
C HIS A 105 -5.77 9.97 -5.77
N LEU A 106 -4.49 10.09 -5.45
CA LEU A 106 -3.83 9.32 -4.39
C LEU A 106 -4.38 9.62 -3.00
N VAL A 107 -4.76 10.87 -2.71
CA VAL A 107 -5.45 11.25 -1.47
C VAL A 107 -6.79 10.53 -1.34
N LYS A 108 -7.57 10.41 -2.42
CA LYS A 108 -8.82 9.62 -2.42
C LYS A 108 -8.60 8.14 -2.12
N LEU A 109 -7.40 7.63 -2.39
CA LEU A 109 -6.98 6.26 -2.08
C LEU A 109 -6.29 6.15 -0.70
N GLY A 110 -6.33 7.19 0.12
CA GLY A 110 -5.81 7.18 1.48
C GLY A 110 -4.29 7.36 1.61
N ASN A 111 -3.58 7.74 0.53
CA ASN A 111 -2.12 7.93 0.57
C ASN A 111 -1.75 9.12 1.48
N GLN A 112 -1.13 8.84 2.63
CA GLN A 112 -0.76 9.86 3.61
C GLN A 112 0.34 10.79 3.11
N HIS A 113 1.32 10.27 2.36
CA HIS A 113 2.38 11.09 1.76
C HIS A 113 1.80 12.14 0.81
N ALA A 114 0.79 11.76 0.01
CA ALA A 114 0.09 12.68 -0.87
C ALA A 114 -0.74 13.74 -0.10
N VAL A 115 -1.35 13.37 1.03
CA VAL A 115 -2.07 14.32 1.90
C VAL A 115 -1.11 15.39 2.45
N HIS A 116 0.07 14.98 2.91
CA HIS A 116 1.10 15.91 3.39
C HIS A 116 1.59 16.84 2.27
N GLY A 117 1.88 16.30 1.09
CA GLY A 117 2.32 17.09 -0.07
C GLY A 117 1.26 18.07 -0.63
N LEU A 118 -0.03 17.77 -0.51
CA LEU A 118 -1.10 18.72 -0.85
C LEU A 118 -1.26 19.82 0.20
N SER A 119 -1.12 19.47 1.49
CA SER A 119 -1.26 20.42 2.59
C SER A 119 -0.14 21.46 2.60
N SER A 120 1.07 21.11 2.16
CA SER A 120 2.18 22.05 2.01
C SER A 120 1.99 23.04 0.85
N LEU A 121 1.35 22.63 -0.25
CA LEU A 121 1.03 23.50 -1.39
C LEU A 121 -0.04 24.55 -1.08
N CYS A 122 -1.06 24.20 -0.30
CA CYS A 122 -2.11 25.15 0.10
C CYS A 122 -1.59 26.32 0.96
N ASN A 123 -0.37 26.19 1.50
CA ASN A 123 0.30 27.21 2.31
C ASN A 123 1.42 27.97 1.54
N GLY A 124 1.63 27.67 0.25
CA GLY A 124 2.65 28.32 -0.59
C GLY A 124 2.04 29.16 -1.72
N PRO A 125 2.79 30.12 -2.32
CA PRO A 125 2.33 30.88 -3.48
C PRO A 125 2.01 29.92 -4.65
N GLN A 126 0.83 30.11 -5.24
CA GLN A 126 0.20 29.22 -6.20
C GLN A 126 0.90 29.24 -7.57
N ASP A 127 1.98 28.49 -7.78
CA ASP A 127 2.59 28.31 -9.11
C ASP A 127 3.13 26.90 -9.39
N HIS A 128 2.67 25.88 -8.67
CA HIS A 128 3.21 24.53 -8.80
C HIS A 128 2.16 23.52 -9.29
N ASN A 129 2.29 23.10 -10.55
CA ASN A 129 1.53 22.01 -11.16
C ASN A 129 1.82 20.62 -10.54
N TYR A 130 2.70 20.55 -9.56
CA TYR A 130 3.21 19.32 -8.94
C TYR A 130 3.21 19.41 -7.42
N CYS A 131 2.88 18.31 -6.75
CA CYS A 131 3.02 18.13 -5.30
C CYS A 131 4.36 17.47 -5.01
N SER A 132 5.08 18.00 -4.02
CA SER A 132 6.40 17.53 -3.55
C SER A 132 6.26 16.57 -2.37
#